data_AF-A0A354GN85-F1
#
_entry.id   AF-A0A354GN85-F1
#
_cell.length_a   1.000
_cell.length_b   1.000
_cell.length_c   1.000
_cell.angle_alpha   90.00
_cell.angle_beta   90.00
_cell.angle_gamma   90.00
#
_symmetry.space_group_name_H-M   'P 1'
#
loop_
_entity.id
_entity.type
_entity.pdbx_description
1 polymer ?
#
loop_
_entity_poly.entity_id
_entity_poly.type
_entity_poly.pdbx_seq_one_letter_code
_entity_poly.pdbx_strand_id
1 'polypeptide(L)'
;MVIRTVTLWRAVAAVAAGVLGLVALAPQAPAQDKRPLDRDVVDWVQKRVQDWQPTAEDRRFDEIGWAKDIREAERLAKDNNRPVFLFTHDGHMAVGRC
;
A
#
# COMPACT_ATOMS: atom_id res chain seq x y z
N MET A 1 -43.29 -3.96 55.18
CA MET A 1 -43.32 -3.14 53.95
C MET A 1 -41.92 -3.07 53.30
N VAL A 2 -41.32 -4.23 52.97
CA VAL A 2 -39.95 -4.30 52.39
C VAL A 2 -39.89 -5.30 51.21
N ILE A 3 -40.89 -6.16 51.08
CA ILE A 3 -40.91 -7.27 50.11
C ILE A 3 -41.26 -6.79 48.69
N ARG A 4 -42.01 -5.69 48.53
CA ARG A 4 -42.45 -5.16 47.22
C ARG A 4 -41.34 -4.49 46.42
N THR A 5 -40.35 -3.89 47.08
CA THR A 5 -39.26 -3.13 46.44
C THR A 5 -38.23 -4.03 45.75
N VAL A 6 -37.97 -5.20 46.32
CA VAL A 6 -37.02 -6.19 45.76
C VAL A 6 -37.58 -6.85 44.49
N THR A 7 -38.89 -7.04 44.41
CA THR A 7 -39.56 -7.63 43.24
C THR A 7 -39.56 -6.69 42.04
N LEU A 8 -39.76 -5.38 42.27
CA LEU A 8 -39.72 -4.35 41.24
C LEU A 8 -38.32 -4.20 40.62
N TRP A 9 -37.26 -4.25 41.42
CA TRP A 9 -35.89 -4.14 40.91
C TRP A 9 -35.46 -5.35 40.08
N ARG A 10 -35.87 -6.56 40.48
CA ARG A 10 -35.63 -7.78 39.71
C ARG A 10 -36.38 -7.79 38.38
N ALA A 11 -37.60 -7.27 38.34
CA ALA A 11 -38.37 -7.13 37.11
C ALA A 11 -37.72 -6.13 36.13
N VAL A 12 -37.27 -4.97 36.62
CA VAL A 12 -36.57 -3.98 35.80
C VAL A 12 -35.25 -4.53 35.25
N ALA A 13 -34.47 -5.25 36.07
CA ALA A 13 -33.22 -5.88 35.63
C ALA A 13 -33.46 -6.96 34.56
N ALA A 14 -34.51 -7.77 34.71
CA ALA A 14 -34.85 -8.80 33.74
C ALA A 14 -35.31 -8.22 32.38
N VAL A 15 -36.09 -7.13 32.40
CA VAL A 15 -36.51 -6.44 31.17
C VAL A 15 -35.31 -5.77 30.48
N ALA A 16 -34.41 -5.12 31.23
CA ALA A 16 -33.21 -4.51 30.68
C ALA A 16 -32.28 -5.55 30.04
N ALA A 17 -32.10 -6.71 30.68
CA ALA A 17 -31.31 -7.82 30.12
C ALA A 17 -31.96 -8.41 28.85
N GLY A 18 -33.29 -8.51 28.82
CA GLY A 18 -34.03 -8.96 27.63
C GLY A 18 -33.89 -8.02 26.44
N VAL A 19 -33.95 -6.69 26.67
CA VAL A 19 -33.79 -5.69 25.61
C VAL A 19 -32.35 -5.65 25.08
N LEU A 20 -31.35 -5.74 25.95
CA LEU A 20 -29.94 -5.83 25.54
C LEU A 20 -29.65 -7.11 24.75
N GLY A 21 -30.24 -8.24 25.14
CA GLY A 21 -30.16 -9.50 24.40
C GLY A 21 -30.75 -9.39 23.00
N LEU A 22 -31.88 -8.70 22.84
CA LEU A 22 -32.52 -8.49 21.54
C LEU A 22 -31.70 -7.59 20.59
N VAL A 23 -30.98 -6.60 21.11
CA VAL A 23 -30.10 -5.73 20.29
C VAL A 23 -28.88 -6.50 19.78
N ALA A 24 -28.35 -7.45 20.56
CA ALA A 24 -27.21 -8.27 20.15
C ALA A 24 -27.54 -9.28 19.04
N LEU A 25 -28.81 -9.65 18.90
CA LEU A 25 -29.32 -10.55 17.85
C LEU A 25 -29.83 -9.80 16.61
N ALA A 26 -29.78 -8.46 16.61
CA ALA A 26 -30.17 -7.68 15.45
C ALA A 26 -29.18 -7.93 14.29
N PRO A 27 -29.67 -8.32 13.09
CA PRO A 27 -28.81 -8.49 11.93
C PRO A 27 -28.14 -7.15 11.61
N GLN A 28 -26.81 -7.13 11.67
CA GLN A 28 -26.05 -5.95 11.27
C GLN A 28 -26.16 -5.80 9.76
N ALA A 29 -26.64 -4.64 9.31
CA ALA A 29 -26.59 -4.31 7.89
C ALA A 29 -25.14 -4.42 7.41
N PRO A 30 -24.89 -4.97 6.21
CA PRO A 30 -23.53 -5.00 5.67
C PRO A 30 -23.00 -3.58 5.69
N ALA A 31 -21.81 -3.40 6.29
CA ALA A 31 -21.15 -2.12 6.30
C ALA A 31 -21.08 -1.63 4.85
N GLN A 32 -21.72 -0.49 4.56
CA GLN A 32 -21.62 0.12 3.24
C GLN A 32 -20.14 0.43 3.02
N ASP A 33 -19.53 -0.27 2.07
CA ASP A 33 -18.19 0.04 1.60
C ASP A 33 -18.22 1.48 1.09
N LYS A 34 -17.67 2.40 1.89
CA LYS A 34 -17.52 3.79 1.50
C LYS A 34 -16.54 3.80 0.34
N ARG A 35 -17.08 3.95 -0.87
CA ARG A 35 -16.24 4.19 -2.04
C ARG A 35 -15.39 5.44 -1.76
N PRO A 36 -14.07 5.37 -1.93
CA PRO A 36 -13.21 6.54 -1.80
C PRO A 36 -13.72 7.65 -2.70
N LEU A 37 -13.67 8.89 -2.23
CA LEU A 37 -13.91 10.02 -3.11
C LEU A 37 -12.71 10.15 -4.06
N ASP A 38 -12.91 10.70 -5.25
CA ASP A 38 -11.83 10.87 -6.23
C ASP A 38 -10.64 11.65 -5.64
N ARG A 39 -10.93 12.61 -4.77
CA ARG A 39 -9.90 13.37 -4.03
C ARG A 39 -9.03 12.47 -3.15
N ASP A 40 -9.63 11.51 -2.45
CA ASP A 40 -8.90 10.59 -1.57
C ASP A 40 -7.94 9.72 -2.38
N VAL A 41 -8.36 9.33 -3.59
CA VAL A 41 -7.53 8.56 -4.53
C VAL A 41 -6.36 9.40 -5.03
N VAL A 42 -6.61 10.65 -5.44
CA VAL A 42 -5.55 11.56 -5.91
C VAL A 42 -4.52 11.80 -4.82
N ASP A 43 -4.96 12.11 -3.59
CA ASP A 43 -4.07 12.36 -2.46
C ASP A 43 -3.24 11.11 -2.12
N TRP A 44 -3.86 9.92 -2.19
CA TRP A 44 -3.15 8.65 -2.00
C TRP A 44 -2.12 8.38 -3.10
N VAL A 45 -2.46 8.55 -4.38
CA VAL A 45 -1.53 8.38 -5.50
C VAL A 45 -0.37 9.34 -5.36
N GLN A 46 -0.64 10.63 -5.10
CA GLN A 46 0.40 11.63 -4.99
C GLN A 46 1.35 11.30 -3.84
N LYS A 47 0.82 10.88 -2.68
CA LYS A 47 1.65 10.40 -1.58
C LYS A 47 2.53 9.23 -2.01
N ARG A 48 1.97 8.22 -2.69
CA ARG A 48 2.73 7.05 -3.16
C ARG A 48 3.82 7.42 -4.16
N VAL A 49 3.51 8.30 -5.10
CA VAL A 49 4.48 8.79 -6.09
C VAL A 49 5.65 9.47 -5.40
N GLN A 50 5.40 10.30 -4.38
CA GLN A 50 6.46 10.95 -3.61
C GLN A 50 7.27 9.94 -2.81
N ASP A 51 6.60 9.03 -2.11
CA ASP A 51 7.24 8.00 -1.29
C ASP A 51 8.12 7.04 -2.14
N TRP A 52 7.84 6.90 -3.44
CA TRP A 52 8.55 6.02 -4.37
C TRP A 52 9.46 6.73 -5.37
N GLN A 53 9.65 8.05 -5.24
CA GLN A 53 10.68 8.71 -6.03
C GLN A 53 12.05 8.12 -5.69
N PRO A 54 12.90 7.81 -6.69
CA PRO A 54 14.26 7.36 -6.43
C PRO A 54 15.00 8.38 -5.58
N THR A 55 15.64 7.91 -4.52
CA THR A 55 16.47 8.76 -3.65
C THR A 55 17.72 9.22 -4.40
N ALA A 56 18.48 10.16 -3.82
CA ALA A 56 19.75 10.58 -4.41
C ALA A 56 20.74 9.42 -4.56
N GLU A 57 20.75 8.47 -3.61
CA GLU A 57 21.59 7.28 -3.69
C GLU A 57 21.15 6.34 -4.81
N ASP A 58 19.84 6.14 -4.98
CA ASP A 58 19.30 5.29 -6.07
C ASP A 58 19.64 5.85 -7.46
N ARG A 59 19.76 7.17 -7.58
CA ARG A 59 20.11 7.88 -8.83
C ARG A 59 21.60 7.89 -9.13
N ARG A 60 22.48 7.34 -8.27
CA ARG A 60 23.92 7.23 -8.58
C ARG A 60 24.19 6.40 -9.82
N PHE A 61 23.27 5.52 -10.20
CA PHE A 61 23.34 4.80 -11.47
C PHE A 61 23.31 5.75 -12.69
N ASP A 62 22.65 6.91 -12.59
CA ASP A 62 22.59 7.91 -13.65
C ASP A 62 23.95 8.61 -13.86
N GLU A 63 24.85 8.55 -12.89
CA GLU A 63 26.23 9.06 -13.00
C GLU A 63 27.14 8.14 -13.82
N ILE A 64 26.69 6.90 -14.11
CA ILE A 64 27.44 5.97 -14.95
C ILE A 64 27.30 6.43 -16.41
N GLY A 65 28.40 6.92 -16.98
CA GLY A 65 28.45 7.34 -18.38
C GLY A 65 28.15 6.18 -19.33
N TRP A 66 27.12 6.35 -20.16
CA TRP A 66 26.76 5.41 -21.23
C TRP A 66 27.55 5.71 -22.49
N ALA A 67 28.32 4.74 -22.98
CA ALA A 67 29.01 4.82 -24.26
C ALA A 67 28.06 4.51 -25.42
N LYS A 68 28.25 5.15 -26.57
CA LYS A 68 27.38 4.98 -27.74
C LYS A 68 27.54 3.60 -28.38
N ASP A 69 28.74 3.04 -28.31
CA ASP A 69 29.08 1.72 -28.84
C ASP A 69 30.21 1.04 -28.04
N ILE A 70 30.43 -0.25 -28.33
CA ILE A 70 31.40 -1.08 -27.61
C ILE A 70 32.84 -0.57 -27.80
N ARG A 71 33.18 -0.02 -28.98
CA ARG A 71 34.54 0.47 -29.26
C ARG A 71 34.85 1.72 -28.45
N GLU A 72 33.87 2.60 -28.32
CA GLU A 72 33.96 3.77 -27.45
C GLU A 72 34.08 3.35 -25.98
N ALA A 73 33.27 2.39 -25.53
CA ALA A 73 33.34 1.86 -24.17
C ALA A 73 34.74 1.31 -23.84
N GLU A 74 35.31 0.51 -24.75
CA GLU A 74 36.67 -0.05 -24.60
C GLU A 74 37.75 1.04 -24.55
N ARG A 75 37.65 2.07 -25.40
CA ARG A 75 38.59 3.19 -25.38
C ARG A 75 38.51 3.93 -24.04
N LEU A 76 37.31 4.30 -23.60
CA LEU A 76 37.08 5.02 -22.34
C LEU A 76 37.56 4.20 -21.13
N ALA A 77 37.35 2.89 -21.14
CA ALA A 77 37.80 1.98 -20.11
C ALA A 77 39.33 1.96 -19.96
N LYS A 78 40.06 1.91 -21.08
CA LYS A 78 41.53 1.99 -21.10
C LYS A 78 42.02 3.35 -20.61
N ASP A 79 41.44 4.43 -21.15
CA ASP A 79 41.86 5.80 -20.84
C ASP A 79 41.66 6.15 -19.36
N ASN A 80 40.61 5.62 -18.72
CA ASN A 80 40.25 5.94 -17.34
C ASN A 80 40.60 4.82 -16.35
N ASN A 81 41.15 3.69 -16.81
CA ASN A 81 41.40 2.49 -16.00
C ASN A 81 40.14 2.02 -15.25
N ARG A 82 39.00 1.94 -15.95
CA ARG A 82 37.69 1.52 -15.40
C ARG A 82 37.15 0.29 -16.15
N PRO A 83 36.45 -0.63 -15.48
CA PRO A 83 35.84 -1.79 -16.14
C PRO A 83 34.65 -1.38 -17.02
N VAL A 84 34.35 -2.21 -18.03
CA VAL A 84 33.14 -2.12 -18.86
C VAL A 84 32.14 -3.17 -18.38
N PHE A 85 30.89 -2.77 -18.19
CA PHE A 85 29.76 -3.67 -17.98
C PHE A 85 28.88 -3.65 -19.23
N LEU A 86 28.68 -4.81 -19.85
CA LEU A 86 27.81 -4.98 -21.02
C LEU A 86 26.50 -5.63 -20.60
N PHE A 87 25.41 -4.89 -20.73
CA PHE A 87 24.06 -5.44 -20.60
C PHE A 87 23.53 -5.80 -21.98
N THR A 88 23.32 -7.10 -22.20
CA THR A 88 22.63 -7.62 -23.37
C THR A 88 21.31 -8.24 -22.94
N HIS A 89 20.33 -8.22 -23.83
CA HIS A 89 19.09 -8.97 -23.65
C HIS A 89 18.99 -9.98 -24.79
N ASP A 90 18.56 -11.19 -24.48
CA ASP A 90 18.22 -12.20 -25.47
C ASP A 90 16.74 -12.51 -25.30
N GLY A 91 15.90 -11.69 -25.92
CA GLY A 91 14.47 -11.75 -25.69
C GLY A 91 13.67 -10.91 -26.68
N HIS A 92 12.39 -11.24 -26.79
CA HIS A 92 11.44 -10.52 -27.63
C HIS A 92 10.71 -9.50 -26.73
N MET A 93 11.35 -8.36 -26.49
CA MET A 93 10.86 -7.29 -25.59
C MET A 93 9.41 -6.87 -25.90
N ALA A 94 9.01 -6.94 -27.17
CA ALA A 94 7.65 -6.61 -27.62
C ALA A 94 6.54 -7.54 -27.10
N VAL A 95 6.86 -8.75 -26.62
CA VAL A 95 5.86 -9.71 -26.10
C VAL A 95 6.04 -10.01 -24.61
N GLY A 96 6.84 -9.21 -23.90
CA GLY A 96 7.01 -9.32 -22.45
C GLY A 96 7.75 -10.57 -21.98
N ARG A 97 8.55 -11.21 -22.86
CA ARG A 97 9.45 -12.31 -22.49
C ARG A 97 10.89 -11.83 -22.62
N CYS A 98 11.51 -11.62 -21.46
CA CYS A 98 12.95 -11.41 -21.31
C CYS A 98 13.71 -12.73 -21.39
#